data_AF-A0A5B6UYY3-F1
#
_entry.id   AF-A0A5B6UYY3-F1
#
_cell.length_a   1.000
_cell.length_b   1.000
_cell.length_c   1.000
_cell.angle_alpha   90.00
_cell.angle_beta   90.00
_cell.angle_gamma   90.00
#
_symmetry.space_group_name_H-M   'P 1'
#
loop_
_entity.id
_entity.type
_entity.pdbx_description
1 polymer ?
#
loop_
_entity_poly.entity_id
_entity_poly.type
_entity_poly.pdbx_seq_one_letter_code
_entity_poly.pdbx_strand_id
1 'polypeptide(L)'
;MLSCSIRTFRRLKCCCNKRWSSLFLAKGYCFSKPKVVPSFCNTDIKFSRFYVGERQSSLRQWRRRSLYTVTDTYEAIELALDSVVKIFTVSSSPNYFLPWQNKSQRETMGSGFVIPGKKILTNAHVVADHTFVLVRKHGSPTKYRAEVQAVGHECDLAILVVESPEFWEGMNFLELGDIPFLQEAVAVVGYPQGGDNISVTKGVVSRVEPTQYVHGATQLMAIQIDAAINPGNSGGPAIMGNKVAGVAFQNLSGAENIGYIIPVPVIKHFIAGIEESGKYMGFCSMGLSCQPTENVQLRNHFKMQPHMTGVLVSKINPLSDAYGVLKKDDIILEFDGVPIANDGTVPFRNRERITFDHLVSMKKPNETALVKVLRNGGEHAFTITLQPLQPLVPVHQFDKLPSYYIFAGLVFVPLTQPYLHEYGEDWYNTSPRRLCERALRELPKRAGEQLVILSQVLMDDINAGYERLAELQVKKVNGIEMKNLKHLCQLVENCSRESLRIDLDDDRVVALNYELARIATSRILERHRIPSRMSVDLLSEQNSLLMDSAK
;
A
#
# COMPACT_ATOMS: atom_id res chain seq x y z
N MET A 1 40.09 -29.76 -53.61
CA MET A 1 40.38 -30.86 -52.65
C MET A 1 39.20 -30.99 -51.70
N LEU A 2 38.91 -32.23 -51.31
CA LEU A 2 37.61 -32.76 -50.89
C LEU A 2 36.97 -32.19 -49.59
N SER A 3 35.62 -32.19 -49.62
CA SER A 3 34.62 -32.55 -48.60
C SER A 3 35.08 -33.10 -47.23
N CYS A 4 34.34 -32.83 -46.14
CA CYS A 4 33.35 -33.78 -45.54
C CYS A 4 32.87 -33.36 -44.12
N SER A 5 31.54 -33.20 -43.99
CA SER A 5 30.61 -33.64 -42.94
C SER A 5 31.01 -34.05 -41.50
N ILE A 6 30.17 -33.56 -40.56
CA ILE A 6 29.40 -34.28 -39.50
C ILE A 6 30.16 -34.88 -38.29
N ARG A 7 29.85 -34.42 -37.06
CA ARG A 7 29.06 -35.17 -36.04
C ARG A 7 28.88 -34.44 -34.70
N THR A 8 27.62 -34.42 -34.27
CA THR A 8 27.05 -34.21 -32.93
C THR A 8 27.59 -35.20 -31.89
N PHE A 9 27.73 -34.81 -30.62
CA PHE A 9 27.51 -35.72 -29.48
C PHE A 9 27.20 -34.98 -28.15
N ARG A 10 26.06 -35.35 -27.55
CA ARG A 10 25.65 -35.10 -26.16
C ARG A 10 26.52 -35.92 -25.18
N ARG A 11 26.83 -35.39 -23.99
CA ARG A 11 27.01 -36.17 -22.73
C ARG A 11 26.63 -35.26 -21.54
N LEU A 12 25.54 -35.51 -20.82
CA LEU A 12 25.32 -36.48 -19.72
C LEU A 12 26.07 -36.14 -18.42
N LYS A 13 25.25 -35.90 -17.38
CA LYS A 13 25.55 -35.80 -15.95
C LYS A 13 26.42 -36.97 -15.45
N CYS A 14 27.28 -36.68 -14.47
CA CYS A 14 27.62 -37.66 -13.44
C CYS A 14 27.91 -36.96 -12.10
N CYS A 15 27.17 -37.34 -11.07
CA CYS A 15 27.46 -37.06 -9.67
C CYS A 15 28.75 -37.79 -9.24
N CYS A 16 29.57 -37.15 -8.42
CA CYS A 16 30.32 -37.87 -7.39
C CYS A 16 30.61 -36.99 -6.17
N ASN A 17 30.30 -37.60 -5.04
CA ASN A 17 30.41 -37.16 -3.66
C ASN A 17 31.81 -37.51 -3.14
N LYS A 18 32.48 -36.65 -2.34
CA LYS A 18 33.29 -37.06 -1.16
C LYS A 18 34.02 -35.90 -0.45
N ARG A 19 33.76 -35.87 0.86
CA ARG A 19 34.51 -35.28 1.99
C ARG A 19 36.03 -35.29 1.84
N TRP A 20 36.69 -34.24 2.36
CA TRP A 20 38.05 -34.32 2.89
C TRP A 20 38.15 -33.61 4.24
N SER A 21 38.75 -34.33 5.19
CA SER A 21 39.12 -33.95 6.54
C SER A 21 40.59 -33.53 6.61
N SER A 22 40.85 -32.60 7.52
CA SER A 22 42.11 -32.24 8.21
C SER A 22 43.28 -33.24 8.22
N LEU A 23 44.53 -32.74 8.12
CA LEU A 23 45.53 -32.73 9.23
C LEU A 23 46.90 -32.07 8.83
N PHE A 24 47.35 -31.13 9.67
CA PHE A 24 48.70 -30.89 10.24
C PHE A 24 49.94 -30.53 9.38
N LEU A 25 50.60 -29.43 9.79
CA LEU A 25 51.97 -29.49 10.35
C LEU A 25 52.26 -28.25 11.23
N ALA A 26 52.99 -28.51 12.32
CA ALA A 26 53.24 -27.66 13.48
C ALA A 26 54.62 -26.99 13.45
N LYS A 27 54.79 -25.91 14.22
CA LYS A 27 56.02 -25.57 14.97
C LYS A 27 55.62 -24.90 16.28
N GLY A 28 56.11 -25.46 17.40
CA GLY A 28 55.79 -25.02 18.75
C GLY A 28 56.89 -24.21 19.44
N TYR A 29 56.55 -23.70 20.63
CA TYR A 29 57.43 -23.49 21.77
C TYR A 29 56.57 -23.63 23.05
N CYS A 30 57.16 -24.19 24.11
CA CYS A 30 56.46 -24.76 25.26
C CYS A 30 57.05 -24.25 26.61
N PHE A 31 56.26 -24.44 27.68
CA PHE A 31 56.52 -24.31 29.14
C PHE A 31 56.42 -22.89 29.76
N SER A 32 55.80 -22.64 30.93
CA SER A 32 55.50 -23.47 32.12
C SER A 32 54.35 -22.91 33.02
N LYS A 33 53.87 -23.79 33.92
CA LYS A 33 52.74 -23.75 34.89
C LYS A 33 52.78 -22.72 36.06
N PRO A 34 51.71 -22.60 36.89
CA PRO A 34 51.37 -21.42 37.71
C PRO A 34 51.83 -21.48 39.19
N LYS A 35 51.79 -20.34 39.90
CA LYS A 35 52.02 -20.23 41.35
C LYS A 35 50.84 -19.57 42.09
N VAL A 36 50.62 -20.10 43.29
CA VAL A 36 49.59 -19.82 44.30
C VAL A 36 50.10 -18.79 45.34
N VAL A 37 49.16 -18.02 45.90
CA VAL A 37 49.06 -16.97 46.97
C VAL A 37 50.26 -16.66 47.93
N PRO A 38 50.33 -15.46 48.58
CA PRO A 38 49.52 -15.19 49.79
C PRO A 38 48.97 -13.75 49.99
N SER A 39 47.90 -13.73 50.79
CA SER A 39 47.25 -12.63 51.52
C SER A 39 48.19 -11.76 52.36
N PHE A 40 47.88 -10.47 52.58
CA PHE A 40 48.08 -9.79 53.88
C PHE A 40 47.28 -8.46 54.02
N CYS A 41 46.56 -8.39 55.16
CA CYS A 41 46.23 -7.26 56.04
C CYS A 41 45.40 -6.02 55.63
N ASN A 42 44.20 -5.96 56.23
CA ASN A 42 43.63 -4.92 57.10
C ASN A 42 44.32 -3.55 57.17
N THR A 43 43.52 -2.50 56.93
CA THR A 43 43.58 -1.26 57.70
C THR A 43 42.17 -0.73 57.97
N ASP A 44 41.81 -0.71 59.25
CA ASP A 44 40.67 -0.01 59.83
C ASP A 44 40.88 1.50 59.75
N ILE A 45 39.92 2.24 59.17
CA ILE A 45 39.78 3.68 59.44
C ILE A 45 38.33 4.03 59.80
N LYS A 46 38.26 4.65 60.97
CA LYS A 46 37.14 5.09 61.80
C LYS A 46 36.02 5.86 61.06
N PHE A 47 34.78 5.48 61.38
CA PHE A 47 33.59 6.31 61.18
C PHE A 47 33.60 7.52 62.14
N SER A 48 33.62 8.73 61.60
CA SER A 48 33.23 9.94 62.32
C SER A 48 31.78 10.31 61.99
N ARG A 49 30.97 10.39 63.04
CA ARG A 49 29.59 10.94 63.04
C ARG A 49 29.53 12.27 62.30
N PHE A 50 28.72 12.34 61.24
CA PHE A 50 28.16 13.60 60.76
C PHE A 50 26.64 13.59 60.98
N TYR A 51 26.15 14.75 61.41
CA TYR A 51 24.79 15.06 61.80
C TYR A 51 23.76 14.72 60.71
N VAL A 52 22.64 14.16 61.16
CA VAL A 52 21.43 13.89 60.38
C VAL A 52 20.73 15.22 60.09
N GLY A 53 20.53 15.51 58.80
CA GLY A 53 19.67 16.58 58.30
C GLY A 53 18.90 16.09 57.07
N GLU A 54 17.62 15.84 57.28
CA GLU A 54 16.51 15.68 56.33
C GLU A 54 16.82 15.53 54.83
N ARG A 55 16.56 14.33 54.28
CA ARG A 55 16.12 14.12 52.89
C ARG A 55 15.50 12.73 52.70
N GLN A 56 14.42 12.44 53.43
CA GLN A 56 13.53 11.31 53.16
C GLN A 56 12.29 11.76 52.38
N SER A 57 12.46 12.14 51.12
CA SER A 57 11.31 12.36 50.22
C SER A 57 11.58 12.01 48.76
N SER A 58 12.84 11.98 48.30
CA SER A 58 13.18 11.69 46.89
C SER A 58 13.41 10.21 46.56
N LEU A 59 13.79 9.36 47.53
CA LEU A 59 14.07 7.93 47.30
C LEU A 59 12.82 7.04 47.28
N ARG A 60 11.71 7.46 47.91
CA ARG A 60 10.42 6.74 47.84
C ARG A 60 9.68 7.00 46.52
N GLN A 61 9.94 8.13 45.87
CA GLN A 61 9.31 8.51 44.60
C GLN A 61 9.95 7.79 43.40
N TRP A 62 11.26 7.50 43.46
CA TRP A 62 11.96 6.68 42.47
C TRP A 62 11.64 5.18 42.58
N ARG A 63 11.54 4.63 43.80
CA ARG A 63 11.10 3.24 44.00
C ARG A 63 9.62 3.01 43.65
N ARG A 64 8.76 4.02 43.79
CA ARG A 64 7.37 3.93 43.29
C ARG A 64 7.31 4.00 41.76
N ARG A 65 8.00 4.95 41.09
CA ARG A 65 8.00 5.02 39.61
C ARG A 65 8.52 3.75 38.91
N SER A 66 9.43 3.00 39.52
CA SER A 66 9.97 1.76 38.96
C SER A 66 9.07 0.52 39.15
N LEU A 67 8.11 0.53 40.09
CA LEU A 67 7.16 -0.57 40.29
C LEU A 67 5.87 -0.40 39.48
N TYR A 68 5.57 0.81 39.01
CA TYR A 68 4.37 1.14 38.23
C TYR A 68 4.44 0.73 36.75
N THR A 69 5.57 0.27 36.21
CA THR A 69 5.72 0.02 34.77
C THR A 69 5.66 -1.45 34.36
N VAL A 70 5.98 -2.38 35.25
CA VAL A 70 6.07 -3.80 34.88
C VAL A 70 4.70 -4.48 34.96
N THR A 71 3.95 -4.29 36.04
CA THR A 71 2.64 -4.92 36.26
C THR A 71 1.60 -4.49 35.22
N ASP A 72 1.51 -3.19 34.94
CA ASP A 72 0.55 -2.62 33.98
C ASP A 72 0.77 -3.13 32.55
N THR A 73 2.03 -3.41 32.17
CA THR A 73 2.35 -3.95 30.84
C THR A 73 1.92 -5.42 30.71
N TYR A 74 2.01 -6.21 31.79
CA TYR A 74 1.55 -7.59 31.80
C TYR A 74 0.02 -7.67 31.73
N GLU A 75 -0.68 -6.86 32.51
CA GLU A 75 -2.15 -6.80 32.49
C GLU A 75 -2.69 -6.36 31.12
N ALA A 76 -2.03 -5.40 30.47
CA ALA A 76 -2.38 -4.98 29.12
C ALA A 76 -2.14 -6.05 28.05
N ILE A 77 -1.09 -6.86 28.21
CA ILE A 77 -0.83 -7.98 27.30
C ILE A 77 -1.90 -9.06 27.49
N GLU A 78 -2.26 -9.40 28.72
CA GLU A 78 -3.35 -10.35 29.01
C GLU A 78 -4.68 -9.88 28.38
N LEU A 79 -5.03 -8.60 28.53
CA LEU A 79 -6.19 -8.01 27.85
C LEU A 79 -6.11 -8.14 26.32
N ALA A 80 -4.91 -8.02 25.75
CA ALA A 80 -4.70 -8.22 24.32
C ALA A 80 -4.84 -9.70 23.92
N LEU A 81 -4.46 -10.67 24.76
CA LEU A 81 -4.61 -12.10 24.47
C LEU A 81 -6.08 -12.49 24.27
N ASP A 82 -6.98 -11.91 25.06
CA ASP A 82 -8.44 -12.12 24.98
C ASP A 82 -9.13 -11.31 23.86
N SER A 83 -8.37 -10.49 23.13
CA SER A 83 -8.88 -9.67 22.03
C SER A 83 -8.33 -10.06 20.67
N VAL A 84 -7.09 -10.57 20.63
CA VAL A 84 -6.36 -10.87 19.40
C VAL A 84 -6.84 -12.18 18.79
N VAL A 85 -7.02 -12.17 17.47
CA VAL A 85 -7.53 -13.30 16.70
C VAL A 85 -6.60 -13.62 15.55
N LYS A 86 -6.55 -14.90 15.20
CA LYS A 86 -5.86 -15.37 13.99
C LYS A 86 -6.82 -15.35 12.82
N ILE A 87 -6.39 -14.77 11.71
CA ILE A 87 -7.18 -14.66 10.48
C ILE A 87 -6.61 -15.63 9.45
N PHE A 88 -7.50 -16.34 8.76
CA PHE A 88 -7.19 -17.23 7.65
C PHE A 88 -7.95 -16.73 6.44
N THR A 89 -7.23 -16.36 5.40
CA THR A 89 -7.82 -15.83 4.18
C THR A 89 -7.50 -16.75 3.03
N VAL A 90 -8.56 -17.20 2.36
CA VAL A 90 -8.49 -17.80 1.05
C VAL A 90 -8.64 -16.68 0.04
N SER A 91 -7.71 -16.54 -0.90
CA SER A 91 -7.72 -15.48 -1.91
C SER A 91 -7.48 -16.04 -3.31
N SER A 92 -8.00 -15.35 -4.32
CA SER A 92 -7.80 -15.68 -5.73
C SER A 92 -7.78 -14.39 -6.55
N SER A 93 -6.57 -13.86 -6.75
CA SER A 93 -6.37 -12.61 -7.48
C SER A 93 -6.60 -12.79 -8.98
N PRO A 94 -7.08 -11.75 -9.68
CA PRO A 94 -7.30 -11.81 -11.13
C PRO A 94 -5.99 -11.90 -11.91
N ASN A 95 -6.05 -12.46 -13.12
CA ASN A 95 -4.97 -12.40 -14.09
C ASN A 95 -5.20 -11.19 -15.01
N TYR A 96 -4.27 -10.23 -15.05
CA TYR A 96 -4.47 -9.02 -15.85
C TYR A 96 -4.16 -9.19 -17.35
N PHE A 97 -3.37 -10.19 -17.74
CA PHE A 97 -3.18 -10.56 -19.15
C PHE A 97 -4.39 -11.32 -19.71
N LEU A 98 -5.03 -12.14 -18.87
CA LEU A 98 -6.23 -12.92 -19.17
C LEU A 98 -7.36 -12.51 -18.20
N PRO A 99 -7.95 -11.32 -18.35
CA PRO A 99 -8.85 -10.70 -17.37
C PRO A 99 -10.16 -11.46 -17.10
N TRP A 100 -10.45 -12.50 -17.87
CA TRP A 100 -11.54 -13.45 -17.64
C TRP A 100 -11.15 -14.65 -16.77
N GLN A 101 -9.91 -14.71 -16.26
CA GLN A 101 -9.40 -15.78 -15.40
C GLN A 101 -8.84 -15.23 -14.10
N ASN A 102 -8.96 -16.03 -13.04
CA ASN A 102 -8.23 -15.79 -11.80
C ASN A 102 -6.98 -16.68 -11.73
N LYS A 103 -6.00 -16.24 -10.94
CA LYS A 103 -4.84 -17.03 -10.56
C LYS A 103 -5.25 -18.13 -9.57
N SER A 104 -4.39 -19.13 -9.44
CA SER A 104 -4.59 -20.23 -8.48
C SER A 104 -4.83 -19.69 -7.08
N GLN A 105 -5.84 -20.26 -6.42
CA GLN A 105 -6.18 -19.92 -5.05
C GLN A 105 -4.99 -20.10 -4.11
N ARG A 106 -4.86 -19.19 -3.15
CA ARG A 106 -3.82 -19.23 -2.11
C ARG A 106 -4.45 -19.03 -0.74
N GLU A 107 -3.80 -19.60 0.27
CA GLU A 107 -4.13 -19.38 1.67
C GLU A 107 -3.08 -18.48 2.29
N THR A 108 -3.54 -17.47 3.01
CA THR A 108 -2.70 -16.57 3.79
C THR A 108 -3.20 -16.49 5.23
N MET A 109 -2.30 -16.08 6.12
CA MET A 109 -2.60 -15.93 7.54
C MET A 109 -2.20 -14.52 7.97
N GLY A 110 -2.99 -13.95 8.87
CA GLY A 110 -2.71 -12.67 9.51
C GLY A 110 -3.26 -12.63 10.92
N SER A 111 -3.16 -11.47 11.53
CA SER A 111 -3.68 -11.18 12.86
C SER A 111 -4.75 -10.10 12.79
N GLY A 112 -5.61 -10.06 13.79
CA GLY A 112 -6.55 -8.97 14.00
C GLY A 112 -6.86 -8.84 15.48
N PHE A 113 -7.62 -7.83 15.85
CA PHE A 113 -8.08 -7.65 17.23
C PHE A 113 -9.45 -7.01 17.29
N VAL A 114 -10.15 -7.24 18.39
CA VAL A 114 -11.50 -6.73 18.58
C VAL A 114 -11.47 -5.25 18.93
N ILE A 115 -12.28 -4.47 18.22
CA ILE A 115 -12.56 -3.05 18.48
C ILE A 115 -14.04 -2.90 18.89
N PRO A 116 -14.47 -1.73 19.43
CA PRO A 116 -15.86 -1.51 19.80
C PRO A 116 -16.86 -1.84 18.69
N GLY A 117 -18.06 -2.29 19.08
CA GLY A 117 -19.14 -2.59 18.14
C GLY A 117 -19.10 -3.98 17.53
N LYS A 118 -18.44 -4.96 18.17
CA LYS A 118 -18.29 -6.34 17.67
C LYS A 118 -17.68 -6.39 16.26
N LYS A 119 -16.56 -5.67 16.12
CA LYS A 119 -15.79 -5.57 14.89
C LYS A 119 -14.36 -6.04 15.14
N ILE A 120 -13.71 -6.59 14.13
CA ILE A 120 -12.30 -6.96 14.18
C ILE A 120 -11.55 -6.04 13.23
N LEU A 121 -10.50 -5.37 13.72
CA LEU A 121 -9.59 -4.60 12.88
C LEU A 121 -8.41 -5.48 12.45
N THR A 122 -8.02 -5.38 11.18
CA THR A 122 -6.86 -6.05 10.61
C THR A 122 -6.28 -5.20 9.46
N ASN A 123 -5.25 -5.71 8.77
CA ASN A 123 -4.74 -5.07 7.57
C ASN A 123 -5.57 -5.43 6.33
N ALA A 124 -5.61 -4.52 5.35
CA ALA A 124 -6.26 -4.78 4.08
C ALA A 124 -5.54 -5.88 3.27
N HIS A 125 -4.21 -5.94 3.31
CA HIS A 125 -3.47 -6.98 2.58
C HIS A 125 -3.70 -8.40 3.12
N VAL A 126 -4.15 -8.53 4.37
CA VAL A 126 -4.51 -9.84 4.96
C VAL A 126 -5.78 -10.39 4.32
N VAL A 127 -6.66 -9.53 3.80
CA VAL A 127 -7.96 -9.90 3.21
C VAL A 127 -8.11 -9.48 1.75
N ALA A 128 -7.02 -9.11 1.08
CA ALA A 128 -7.06 -8.69 -0.31
C ALA A 128 -7.37 -9.87 -1.25
N ASP A 129 -8.25 -9.63 -2.22
CA ASP A 129 -8.76 -10.61 -3.19
C ASP A 129 -9.37 -11.85 -2.54
N HIS A 130 -9.95 -11.68 -1.33
CA HIS A 130 -10.49 -12.77 -0.55
C HIS A 130 -11.70 -13.40 -1.24
N THR A 131 -11.78 -14.74 -1.19
CA THR A 131 -12.98 -15.51 -1.52
C THR A 131 -13.63 -16.09 -0.27
N PHE A 132 -12.85 -16.31 0.79
CA PHE A 132 -13.35 -16.83 2.05
C PHE A 132 -12.45 -16.42 3.22
N VAL A 133 -13.04 -15.93 4.31
CA VAL A 133 -12.30 -15.50 5.51
C VAL A 133 -12.80 -16.24 6.74
N LEU A 134 -11.86 -16.76 7.52
CA LEU A 134 -12.09 -17.40 8.81
C LEU A 134 -11.30 -16.69 9.91
N VAL A 135 -11.83 -16.66 11.12
CA VAL A 135 -11.15 -16.16 12.31
C VAL A 135 -11.15 -17.20 13.42
N ARG A 136 -10.11 -17.20 14.25
CA ARG A 136 -9.98 -18.10 15.40
C ARG A 136 -9.51 -17.33 16.62
N LYS A 137 -10.18 -17.57 17.76
CA LYS A 137 -9.82 -16.99 19.06
C LYS A 137 -8.51 -17.57 19.58
N HIS A 138 -7.83 -16.83 20.45
CA HIS A 138 -6.76 -17.40 21.27
C HIS A 138 -7.30 -18.56 22.13
N GLY A 139 -6.51 -19.62 22.28
CA GLY A 139 -6.87 -20.81 23.06
C GLY A 139 -8.02 -21.68 22.52
N SER A 140 -8.69 -21.27 21.44
CA SER A 140 -9.81 -22.02 20.85
C SER A 140 -9.41 -22.76 19.58
N PRO A 141 -9.82 -24.04 19.40
CA PRO A 141 -9.63 -24.75 18.14
C PRO A 141 -10.63 -24.33 17.06
N THR A 142 -11.74 -23.68 17.42
CA THR A 142 -12.88 -23.42 16.54
C THR A 142 -12.61 -22.22 15.64
N LYS A 143 -12.78 -22.43 14.33
CA LYS A 143 -12.77 -21.35 13.33
C LYS A 143 -14.19 -20.88 13.06
N TYR A 144 -14.36 -19.57 12.98
CA TYR A 144 -15.63 -18.91 12.69
C TYR A 144 -15.53 -18.20 11.34
N ARG A 145 -16.60 -18.22 10.55
CA ARG A 145 -16.68 -17.44 9.32
C ARG A 145 -16.74 -15.95 9.66
N ALA A 146 -15.92 -15.17 8.96
CA ALA A 146 -15.95 -13.73 9.04
C ALA A 146 -16.28 -13.14 7.66
N GLU A 147 -16.89 -11.96 7.67
CA GLU A 147 -17.19 -11.19 6.47
C GLU A 147 -16.44 -9.87 6.51
N VAL A 148 -15.94 -9.43 5.36
CA VAL A 148 -15.22 -8.16 5.23
C VAL A 148 -16.26 -7.05 5.10
N GLN A 149 -16.40 -6.23 6.15
CA GLN A 149 -17.34 -5.12 6.18
C GLN A 149 -16.82 -3.90 5.42
N ALA A 150 -15.52 -3.62 5.53
CA ALA A 150 -14.89 -2.48 4.87
C ALA A 150 -13.40 -2.71 4.66
N VAL A 151 -12.86 -2.15 3.57
CA VAL A 151 -11.44 -2.21 3.22
C VAL A 151 -10.96 -0.84 2.78
N GLY A 152 -9.85 -0.40 3.34
CA GLY A 152 -9.11 0.80 2.93
C GLY A 152 -7.70 0.40 2.52
N HIS A 153 -7.50 0.11 1.23
CA HIS A 153 -6.20 -0.30 0.70
C HIS A 153 -5.13 0.77 0.90
N GLU A 154 -5.46 2.07 0.74
CA GLU A 154 -4.52 3.20 0.87
C GLU A 154 -3.87 3.25 2.26
N CYS A 155 -4.64 3.00 3.33
CA CYS A 155 -4.14 2.91 4.71
C CYS A 155 -3.87 1.48 5.19
N ASP A 156 -4.00 0.48 4.32
CA ASP A 156 -3.83 -0.92 4.67
C ASP A 156 -4.65 -1.38 5.90
N LEU A 157 -5.93 -1.00 5.97
CA LEU A 157 -6.84 -1.38 7.07
C LEU A 157 -8.11 -2.07 6.53
N ALA A 158 -8.62 -3.04 7.29
CA ALA A 158 -9.89 -3.69 7.02
C ALA A 158 -10.67 -3.98 8.30
N ILE A 159 -12.00 -3.96 8.20
CA ILE A 159 -12.93 -4.31 9.27
C ILE A 159 -13.61 -5.63 8.92
N LEU A 160 -13.56 -6.59 9.85
CA LEU A 160 -14.28 -7.85 9.75
C LEU A 160 -15.40 -7.93 10.78
N VAL A 161 -16.46 -8.65 10.43
CA VAL A 161 -17.58 -8.99 11.31
C VAL A 161 -17.79 -10.49 11.36
N VAL A 162 -18.27 -10.99 12.49
CA VAL A 162 -18.57 -12.41 12.72
C VAL A 162 -20.01 -12.53 13.21
N GLU A 163 -20.84 -13.27 12.48
CA GLU A 163 -22.26 -13.43 12.80
C GLU A 163 -22.49 -14.28 14.07
N SER A 164 -21.66 -15.30 14.29
CA SER A 164 -21.81 -16.25 15.39
C SER A 164 -21.67 -15.56 16.76
N PRO A 165 -22.71 -15.58 17.63
CA PRO A 165 -22.64 -15.00 18.97
C PRO A 165 -21.60 -15.68 19.87
N GLU A 166 -21.41 -16.99 19.73
CA GLU A 166 -20.45 -17.81 20.47
C GLU A 166 -19.00 -17.34 20.29
N PHE A 167 -18.69 -16.76 19.12
CA PHE A 167 -17.40 -16.14 18.90
C PHE A 167 -17.16 -15.00 19.88
N TRP A 168 -18.17 -14.15 20.11
CA TRP A 168 -18.05 -12.96 20.95
C TRP A 168 -18.05 -13.24 22.45
N GLU A 169 -18.43 -14.45 22.87
CA GLU A 169 -18.35 -14.87 24.28
C GLU A 169 -16.89 -14.88 24.77
N GLY A 170 -16.64 -14.10 25.83
CA GLY A 170 -15.32 -13.94 26.44
C GLY A 170 -14.37 -12.99 25.69
N MET A 171 -14.77 -12.42 24.56
CA MET A 171 -13.93 -11.48 23.82
C MET A 171 -14.03 -10.07 24.41
N ASN A 172 -12.87 -9.46 24.66
CA ASN A 172 -12.77 -8.06 25.07
C ASN A 172 -12.30 -7.19 23.91
N PHE A 173 -12.84 -5.98 23.79
CA PHE A 173 -12.34 -5.02 22.81
C PHE A 173 -11.15 -4.24 23.39
N LEU A 174 -10.26 -3.78 22.50
CA LEU A 174 -9.17 -2.90 22.87
C LEU A 174 -9.52 -1.44 22.56
N GLU A 175 -9.20 -0.54 23.50
CA GLU A 175 -9.36 0.89 23.29
C GLU A 175 -8.22 1.47 22.44
N LEU A 176 -8.57 2.35 21.50
CA LEU A 176 -7.59 3.12 20.74
C LEU A 176 -7.02 4.26 21.59
N GLY A 177 -5.69 4.33 21.68
CA GLY A 177 -4.96 5.34 22.44
C GLY A 177 -4.61 6.59 21.63
N ASP A 178 -3.46 7.16 21.96
CA ASP A 178 -2.86 8.30 21.27
C ASP A 178 -1.59 7.86 20.52
N ILE A 179 -1.06 8.73 19.67
CA ILE A 179 0.22 8.49 19.01
C ILE A 179 1.33 8.55 20.08
N PRO A 180 2.15 7.50 20.22
CA PRO A 180 3.26 7.43 21.16
C PRO A 180 4.36 8.44 20.84
N PHE A 181 5.11 8.84 21.86
CA PHE A 181 6.35 9.63 21.72
C PHE A 181 7.55 8.74 21.41
N LEU A 182 8.63 9.35 20.90
CA LEU A 182 9.91 8.66 20.71
C LEU A 182 10.38 8.02 22.02
N GLN A 183 10.94 6.81 21.92
CA GLN A 183 11.42 5.97 23.02
C GLN A 183 10.34 5.39 23.95
N GLU A 184 9.04 5.64 23.70
CA GLU A 184 7.99 4.96 24.46
C GLU A 184 7.92 3.48 24.11
N ALA A 185 7.69 2.66 25.15
CA ALA A 185 7.62 1.22 25.01
C ALA A 185 6.32 0.78 24.33
N VAL A 186 6.45 -0.13 23.36
CA VAL A 186 5.36 -0.70 22.59
C VAL A 186 5.50 -2.22 22.52
N ALA A 187 4.38 -2.93 22.57
CA ALA A 187 4.32 -4.37 22.41
C ALA A 187 3.40 -4.74 21.25
N VAL A 188 3.91 -5.45 20.25
CA VAL A 188 3.12 -6.00 19.16
C VAL A 188 2.67 -7.41 19.52
N VAL A 189 1.37 -7.66 19.40
CA VAL A 189 0.75 -8.96 19.71
C VAL A 189 0.14 -9.53 18.43
N GLY A 190 0.44 -10.78 18.09
CA GLY A 190 -0.07 -11.39 16.87
C GLY A 190 0.30 -12.86 16.71
N TYR A 191 -0.03 -13.43 15.55
CA TYR A 191 0.23 -14.82 15.19
C TYR A 191 1.29 -14.91 14.09
N PRO A 192 2.52 -15.34 14.39
CA PRO A 192 3.55 -15.46 13.37
C PRO A 192 3.18 -16.57 12.36
N GLN A 193 3.66 -16.41 11.13
CA GLN A 193 3.45 -17.38 10.06
C GLN A 193 3.95 -18.78 10.47
N GLY A 194 3.14 -19.80 10.18
CA GLY A 194 3.46 -21.20 10.48
C GLY A 194 3.23 -21.63 11.94
N GLY A 195 2.92 -20.70 12.86
CA GLY A 195 2.61 -21.00 14.26
C GLY A 195 1.12 -20.80 14.58
N ASP A 196 0.60 -21.59 15.52
CA ASP A 196 -0.78 -21.43 16.04
C ASP A 196 -0.85 -20.71 17.38
N ASN A 197 0.31 -20.50 18.02
CA ASN A 197 0.43 -19.75 19.25
C ASN A 197 0.63 -18.26 18.97
N ILE A 198 0.15 -17.46 19.91
CA ILE A 198 0.37 -16.03 19.93
C ILE A 198 1.84 -15.71 20.21
N SER A 199 2.33 -14.63 19.63
CA SER A 199 3.66 -14.08 19.81
C SER A 199 3.54 -12.63 20.27
N VAL A 200 4.44 -12.24 21.16
CA VAL A 200 4.55 -10.87 21.66
C VAL A 200 5.97 -10.39 21.41
N THR A 201 6.13 -9.32 20.63
CA THR A 201 7.41 -8.65 20.43
C THR A 201 7.37 -7.27 21.07
N LYS A 202 8.39 -6.94 21.85
CA LYS A 202 8.50 -5.65 22.54
C LYS A 202 9.61 -4.83 21.92
N GLY A 203 9.39 -3.53 21.87
CA GLY A 203 10.36 -2.54 21.43
C GLY A 203 9.96 -1.16 21.92
N VAL A 204 10.56 -0.14 21.32
CA VAL A 204 10.25 1.26 21.52
C VAL A 204 9.95 1.93 20.19
N VAL A 205 9.35 3.11 20.27
CA VAL A 205 9.15 3.97 19.11
C VAL A 205 10.47 4.60 18.70
N SER A 206 10.89 4.30 17.47
CA SER A 206 12.14 4.79 16.87
C SER A 206 11.92 6.07 16.08
N ARG A 207 10.78 6.19 15.39
CA ARG A 207 10.47 7.33 14.52
C ARG A 207 8.96 7.47 14.26
N VAL A 208 8.51 8.69 14.01
CA VAL A 208 7.18 8.98 13.47
C VAL A 208 7.37 9.80 12.20
N GLU A 209 7.04 9.22 11.05
CA GLU A 209 7.22 9.89 9.77
C GLU A 209 6.22 9.41 8.71
N PRO A 210 5.95 10.20 7.66
CA PRO A 210 5.24 9.72 6.48
C PRO A 210 6.07 8.62 5.84
N THR A 211 5.44 7.48 5.56
CA THR A 211 6.08 6.37 4.86
C THR A 211 5.18 5.91 3.74
N GLN A 212 5.78 5.37 2.69
CA GLN A 212 5.04 4.74 1.59
C GLN A 212 4.32 3.51 2.12
N TYR A 213 2.99 3.42 2.06
CA TYR A 213 2.25 2.19 2.33
C TYR A 213 2.26 1.35 1.06
N VAL A 214 3.04 0.26 1.04
CA VAL A 214 3.24 -0.54 -0.19
C VAL A 214 1.92 -1.08 -0.75
N HIS A 215 1.03 -1.59 0.10
CA HIS A 215 -0.28 -2.10 -0.33
C HIS A 215 -1.18 -1.01 -0.94
N GLY A 216 -1.10 0.20 -0.40
CA GLY A 216 -1.97 1.31 -0.77
C GLY A 216 -1.39 2.26 -1.82
N ALA A 217 -0.12 2.08 -2.19
CA ALA A 217 0.68 3.02 -2.97
C ALA A 217 0.58 4.51 -2.52
N THR A 218 0.26 4.76 -1.26
CA THR A 218 -0.01 6.10 -0.72
C THR A 218 0.99 6.41 0.40
N GLN A 219 1.40 7.68 0.52
CA GLN A 219 2.23 8.11 1.65
C GLN A 219 1.34 8.62 2.78
N LEU A 220 1.35 7.91 3.90
CA LEU A 220 0.63 8.28 5.11
C LEU A 220 1.58 8.22 6.30
N MET A 221 1.19 8.84 7.42
CA MET A 221 1.94 8.74 8.65
C MET A 221 2.06 7.27 9.07
N ALA A 222 3.27 6.83 9.42
CA ALA A 222 3.55 5.56 10.06
C ALA A 222 4.45 5.80 11.28
N ILE A 223 4.40 4.87 12.23
CA ILE A 223 5.32 4.87 13.37
C ILE A 223 6.28 3.70 13.17
N GLN A 224 7.57 4.00 13.15
CA GLN A 224 8.63 3.01 13.13
C GLN A 224 8.94 2.55 14.56
N ILE A 225 9.06 1.25 14.75
CA ILE A 225 9.41 0.61 16.03
C ILE A 225 10.62 -0.31 15.83
N ASP A 226 11.40 -0.52 16.89
CA ASP A 226 12.53 -1.48 16.89
C ASP A 226 12.12 -2.90 17.34
N ALA A 227 10.81 -3.18 17.39
CA ALA A 227 10.30 -4.53 17.59
C ALA A 227 10.23 -5.28 16.25
N ALA A 228 10.62 -6.55 16.26
CA ALA A 228 10.46 -7.41 15.10
C ALA A 228 8.98 -7.62 14.74
N ILE A 229 8.64 -7.35 13.48
CA ILE A 229 7.36 -7.69 12.87
C ILE A 229 7.62 -8.76 11.80
N ASN A 230 7.11 -9.96 12.06
CA ASN A 230 7.22 -11.09 11.13
C ASN A 230 5.91 -11.24 10.34
N PRO A 231 5.95 -11.86 9.14
CA PRO A 231 4.74 -12.27 8.44
C PRO A 231 3.78 -13.01 9.37
N GLY A 232 2.48 -12.70 9.27
CA GLY A 232 1.43 -13.22 10.15
C GLY A 232 1.08 -12.29 11.32
N ASN A 233 2.03 -11.53 11.88
CA ASN A 233 1.72 -10.52 12.92
C ASN A 233 0.99 -9.30 12.35
N SER A 234 1.10 -9.07 11.03
CA SER A 234 0.36 -8.03 10.32
C SER A 234 -1.13 -8.06 10.67
N GLY A 235 -1.67 -6.90 11.03
CA GLY A 235 -3.06 -6.69 11.43
C GLY A 235 -3.28 -6.81 12.93
N GLY A 236 -2.30 -7.33 13.68
CA GLY A 236 -2.33 -7.37 15.14
C GLY A 236 -2.12 -5.99 15.78
N PRO A 237 -2.52 -5.80 17.05
CA PRO A 237 -2.39 -4.52 17.73
C PRO A 237 -0.96 -4.29 18.21
N ALA A 238 -0.52 -3.04 18.15
CA ALA A 238 0.60 -2.52 18.89
C ALA A 238 0.09 -1.80 20.14
N ILE A 239 0.46 -2.28 21.32
CA ILE A 239 -0.04 -1.83 22.62
C ILE A 239 0.97 -0.92 23.29
N MET A 240 0.50 0.22 23.81
CA MET A 240 1.23 1.15 24.67
C MET A 240 0.42 1.36 25.96
N GLY A 241 1.01 1.00 27.11
CA GLY A 241 0.24 0.93 28.36
C GLY A 241 -0.89 -0.08 28.20
N ASN A 242 -2.14 0.34 28.43
CA ASN A 242 -3.35 -0.47 28.25
C ASN A 242 -4.16 -0.14 26.99
N LYS A 243 -3.58 0.61 26.04
CA LYS A 243 -4.28 1.07 24.82
C LYS A 243 -3.51 0.71 23.56
N VAL A 244 -4.24 0.67 22.44
CA VAL A 244 -3.65 0.44 21.12
C VAL A 244 -3.00 1.74 20.61
N ALA A 245 -1.71 1.70 20.34
CA ALA A 245 -0.94 2.76 19.68
C ALA A 245 -1.00 2.65 18.15
N GLY A 246 -1.31 1.47 17.61
CA GLY A 246 -1.47 1.26 16.17
C GLY A 246 -1.72 -0.18 15.76
N VAL A 247 -1.78 -0.42 14.45
CA VAL A 247 -1.88 -1.76 13.85
C VAL A 247 -0.54 -2.13 13.24
N ALA A 248 0.02 -3.28 13.60
CA ALA A 248 1.28 -3.76 13.04
C ALA A 248 1.13 -4.02 11.54
N PHE A 249 2.05 -3.48 10.73
CA PHE A 249 2.10 -3.76 9.30
C PHE A 249 3.56 -3.79 8.82
N GLN A 250 3.86 -4.66 7.86
CA GLN A 250 5.19 -4.80 7.32
C GLN A 250 5.31 -3.97 6.03
N ASN A 251 6.17 -2.97 6.04
CA ASN A 251 6.24 -2.02 4.94
C ASN A 251 7.41 -2.25 3.97
N LEU A 252 8.46 -2.97 4.37
CA LEU A 252 9.69 -3.11 3.58
C LEU A 252 10.28 -4.52 3.73
N SER A 253 10.51 -5.18 2.60
CA SER A 253 11.34 -6.38 2.52
C SER A 253 12.83 -5.97 2.53
N GLY A 254 13.60 -6.40 3.54
CA GLY A 254 15.06 -6.29 3.53
C GLY A 254 15.70 -5.47 4.65
N ALA A 255 14.93 -4.84 5.54
CA ALA A 255 15.47 -4.23 6.76
C ALA A 255 15.22 -5.13 7.97
N GLU A 256 16.30 -5.56 8.64
CA GLU A 256 16.20 -6.31 9.89
C GLU A 256 15.85 -5.38 11.06
N ASN A 257 15.01 -5.84 12.00
CA ASN A 257 14.61 -5.12 13.22
C ASN A 257 13.96 -3.74 12.98
N ILE A 258 13.29 -3.56 11.83
CA ILE A 258 12.46 -2.39 11.56
C ILE A 258 11.01 -2.83 11.38
N GLY A 259 10.17 -2.50 12.35
CA GLY A 259 8.73 -2.66 12.28
C GLY A 259 8.03 -1.33 12.01
N TYR A 260 6.86 -1.37 11.38
CA TYR A 260 5.97 -0.22 11.24
C TYR A 260 4.60 -0.52 11.86
N ILE A 261 3.98 0.52 12.42
CA ILE A 261 2.59 0.45 12.89
C ILE A 261 1.79 1.60 12.28
N ILE A 262 0.56 1.29 11.87
CA ILE A 262 -0.43 2.24 11.36
C ILE A 262 -0.95 3.01 12.59
N PRO A 263 -0.73 4.32 12.68
CA PRO A 263 -0.99 5.07 13.90
C PRO A 263 -2.48 5.31 14.11
N VAL A 264 -2.89 5.51 15.38
CA VAL A 264 -4.30 5.71 15.74
C VAL A 264 -5.04 6.80 14.93
N PRO A 265 -4.47 7.97 14.58
CA PRO A 265 -5.19 8.95 13.76
C PRO A 265 -5.59 8.41 12.39
N VAL A 266 -4.75 7.60 11.75
CA VAL A 266 -5.07 6.95 10.47
C VAL A 266 -6.20 5.93 10.67
N ILE A 267 -6.14 5.15 11.76
CA ILE A 267 -7.21 4.21 12.14
C ILE A 267 -8.54 4.93 12.39
N LYS A 268 -8.51 6.03 13.15
CA LYS A 268 -9.70 6.84 13.46
C LYS A 268 -10.27 7.49 12.19
N HIS A 269 -9.42 8.01 11.31
CA HIS A 269 -9.85 8.56 10.02
C HIS A 269 -10.56 7.50 9.17
N PHE A 270 -10.00 6.29 9.10
CA PHE A 270 -10.59 5.15 8.40
C PHE A 270 -11.97 4.76 8.97
N ILE A 271 -12.06 4.56 10.30
CA ILE A 271 -13.30 4.17 10.97
C ILE A 271 -14.38 5.26 10.82
N ALA A 272 -14.04 6.52 11.09
CA ALA A 272 -14.99 7.62 11.01
C ALA A 272 -15.54 7.81 9.59
N GLY A 273 -14.69 7.69 8.57
CA GLY A 273 -15.14 7.78 7.17
C GLY A 273 -16.16 6.71 6.80
N ILE A 274 -15.99 5.48 7.31
CA ILE A 274 -16.94 4.38 7.10
C ILE A 274 -18.24 4.61 7.86
N GLU A 275 -18.17 5.05 9.12
CA GLU A 275 -19.35 5.29 9.94
C GLU A 275 -20.20 6.45 9.41
N GLU A 276 -19.57 7.48 8.84
CA GLU A 276 -20.27 8.65 8.28
C GLU A 276 -20.87 8.38 6.90
N SER A 277 -20.18 7.62 6.04
CA SER A 277 -20.58 7.47 4.62
C SER A 277 -21.07 6.07 4.22
N GLY A 278 -20.94 5.09 5.12
CA GLY A 278 -21.21 3.68 4.86
C GLY A 278 -20.15 2.97 3.99
N LYS A 279 -19.10 3.67 3.56
CA LYS A 279 -18.02 3.11 2.74
C LYS A 279 -16.68 3.78 3.03
N TYR A 280 -15.59 3.16 2.59
CA TYR A 280 -14.29 3.81 2.65
C TYR A 280 -14.19 4.93 1.61
N MET A 281 -13.73 6.11 2.04
CA MET A 281 -13.71 7.31 1.21
C MET A 281 -12.32 7.71 0.70
N GLY A 282 -11.22 7.08 1.15
CA GLY A 282 -9.85 7.46 0.74
C GLY A 282 -9.26 8.62 1.54
N PHE A 283 -8.01 8.97 1.22
CA PHE A 283 -7.31 10.13 1.77
C PHE A 283 -7.29 11.30 0.78
N CYS A 284 -7.43 12.51 1.29
CA CYS A 284 -7.44 13.71 0.47
C CYS A 284 -6.05 14.04 -0.10
N SER A 285 -6.03 14.67 -1.28
CA SER A 285 -4.81 15.24 -1.88
C SER A 285 -5.11 16.58 -2.53
N MET A 286 -4.15 17.53 -2.45
CA MET A 286 -4.22 18.75 -3.24
C MET A 286 -3.85 18.51 -4.72
N GLY A 287 -3.26 17.36 -5.04
CA GLY A 287 -2.84 17.02 -6.39
C GLY A 287 -1.65 17.84 -6.88
N LEU A 288 -0.72 18.20 -6.00
CA LEU A 288 0.45 19.00 -6.34
C LEU A 288 1.71 18.15 -6.40
N SER A 289 2.62 18.51 -7.30
CA SER A 289 4.03 18.12 -7.19
C SER A 289 4.82 19.36 -6.81
N CYS A 290 5.54 19.31 -5.69
CA CYS A 290 6.25 20.45 -5.14
C CYS A 290 7.77 20.25 -5.19
N GLN A 291 8.50 21.34 -5.35
CA GLN A 291 9.95 21.38 -5.26
C GLN A 291 10.37 22.15 -3.98
N PRO A 292 11.27 21.60 -3.15
CA PRO A 292 11.88 22.32 -2.04
C PRO A 292 12.58 23.61 -2.47
N THR A 293 12.51 24.65 -1.64
CA THR A 293 13.10 25.97 -1.93
C THR A 293 14.33 26.28 -1.08
N GLU A 294 15.10 25.27 -0.66
CA GLU A 294 16.31 25.45 0.16
C GLU A 294 17.39 26.30 -0.53
N ASN A 295 17.43 26.27 -1.87
CA ASN A 295 18.35 27.09 -2.65
C ASN A 295 17.98 28.58 -2.57
N VAL A 296 18.90 29.41 -2.05
CA VAL A 296 18.71 30.86 -1.88
C VAL A 296 18.43 31.57 -3.22
N GLN A 297 19.09 31.17 -4.31
CA GLN A 297 18.90 31.81 -5.61
C GLN A 297 17.52 31.52 -6.19
N LEU A 298 16.99 30.32 -5.96
CA LEU A 298 15.61 29.98 -6.31
C LEU A 298 14.63 30.91 -5.58
N ARG A 299 14.82 31.10 -4.26
CA ARG A 299 13.99 32.00 -3.45
C ARG A 299 14.07 33.45 -3.92
N ASN A 300 15.28 33.94 -4.21
CA ASN A 300 15.50 35.29 -4.73
C ASN A 300 14.83 35.49 -6.09
N HIS A 301 14.91 34.50 -6.98
CA HIS A 301 14.27 34.53 -8.30
C HIS A 301 12.75 34.73 -8.19
N PHE A 302 12.12 34.01 -7.26
CA PHE A 302 10.69 34.12 -6.97
C PHE A 302 10.33 35.24 -5.98
N LYS A 303 11.27 36.14 -5.66
CA LYS A 303 11.09 37.32 -4.79
C LYS A 303 10.61 36.98 -3.38
N MET A 304 10.98 35.82 -2.85
CA MET A 304 10.72 35.48 -1.45
C MET A 304 11.56 36.39 -0.55
N GLN A 305 10.92 36.99 0.45
CA GLN A 305 11.62 37.75 1.47
C GLN A 305 12.42 36.81 2.39
N PRO A 306 13.49 37.29 3.06
CA PRO A 306 14.35 36.42 3.88
C PRO A 306 13.64 35.63 4.99
N HIS A 307 12.50 36.13 5.48
CA HIS A 307 11.69 35.47 6.51
C HIS A 307 10.64 34.49 5.96
N MET A 308 10.40 34.50 4.64
CA MET A 308 9.42 33.63 4.02
C MET A 308 9.99 32.22 3.83
N THR A 309 9.13 31.23 4.01
CA THR A 309 9.44 29.83 3.71
C THR A 309 8.30 29.21 2.91
N GLY A 310 8.61 28.16 2.14
CA GLY A 310 7.58 27.45 1.40
C GLY A 310 8.12 26.50 0.34
N VAL A 311 7.22 25.91 -0.45
CA VAL A 311 7.57 24.99 -1.53
C VAL A 311 7.02 25.46 -2.88
N LEU A 312 7.79 25.26 -3.94
CA LEU A 312 7.46 25.69 -5.30
C LEU A 312 6.54 24.66 -5.99
N VAL A 313 5.41 25.11 -6.53
CA VAL A 313 4.48 24.28 -7.30
C VAL A 313 5.05 24.00 -8.68
N SER A 314 5.37 22.73 -8.96
CA SER A 314 5.96 22.28 -10.23
C SER A 314 4.91 21.70 -11.19
N LYS A 315 3.89 21.01 -10.67
CA LYS A 315 2.82 20.37 -11.42
C LYS A 315 1.54 20.36 -10.59
N ILE A 316 0.40 20.44 -11.27
CA ILE A 316 -0.93 20.40 -10.66
C ILE A 316 -1.76 19.35 -11.40
N ASN A 317 -2.43 18.48 -10.67
CA ASN A 317 -3.35 17.51 -11.22
C ASN A 317 -4.59 18.23 -11.76
N PRO A 318 -4.93 18.10 -13.06
CA PRO A 318 -6.09 18.77 -13.64
C PRO A 318 -7.44 18.45 -12.98
N LEU A 319 -7.52 17.35 -12.22
CA LEU A 319 -8.74 16.95 -11.51
C LEU A 319 -8.82 17.48 -10.07
N SER A 320 -7.79 18.16 -9.56
CA SER A 320 -7.87 18.79 -8.24
C SER A 320 -8.45 20.20 -8.34
N ASP A 321 -9.15 20.63 -7.29
CA ASP A 321 -9.70 22.00 -7.20
C ASP A 321 -8.57 23.06 -7.24
N ALA A 322 -7.38 22.68 -6.76
CA ALA A 322 -6.17 23.49 -6.85
C ALA A 322 -5.83 23.90 -8.29
N TYR A 323 -6.19 23.12 -9.31
CA TYR A 323 -5.95 23.46 -10.73
C TYR A 323 -6.70 24.73 -11.17
N GLY A 324 -7.85 25.03 -10.56
CA GLY A 324 -8.64 26.23 -10.87
C GLY A 324 -8.09 27.52 -10.27
N VAL A 325 -7.25 27.43 -9.23
CA VAL A 325 -6.83 28.60 -8.43
C VAL A 325 -5.31 28.77 -8.34
N LEU A 326 -4.57 27.68 -8.20
CA LEU A 326 -3.11 27.66 -8.14
C LEU A 326 -2.53 27.60 -9.56
N LYS A 327 -1.27 28.03 -9.67
CA LYS A 327 -0.51 28.02 -10.91
C LYS A 327 0.83 27.36 -10.70
N LYS A 328 1.38 26.84 -11.80
CA LYS A 328 2.80 26.51 -11.83
C LYS A 328 3.61 27.75 -11.40
N ASP A 329 4.66 27.51 -10.63
CA ASP A 329 5.58 28.50 -10.09
C ASP A 329 5.04 29.36 -8.94
N ASP A 330 3.83 29.06 -8.43
CA ASP A 330 3.41 29.55 -7.10
C ASP A 330 4.29 28.93 -6.01
N ILE A 331 4.56 29.68 -4.94
CA ILE A 331 5.21 29.12 -3.74
C ILE A 331 4.18 29.01 -2.63
N ILE A 332 3.92 27.80 -2.16
CA ILE A 332 3.00 27.56 -1.05
C ILE A 332 3.71 27.92 0.25
N LEU A 333 3.18 28.93 0.94
CA LEU A 333 3.72 29.48 2.18
C LEU A 333 3.07 28.84 3.41
N GLU A 334 1.74 28.72 3.40
CA GLU A 334 0.96 28.24 4.55
C GLU A 334 -0.20 27.35 4.10
N PHE A 335 -0.54 26.36 4.92
CA PHE A 335 -1.74 25.53 4.79
C PHE A 335 -2.54 25.61 6.10
N ASP A 336 -3.77 26.09 6.05
CA ASP A 336 -4.64 26.35 7.21
C ASP A 336 -3.94 27.14 8.33
N GLY A 337 -3.16 28.16 7.94
CA GLY A 337 -2.39 29.00 8.86
C GLY A 337 -1.13 28.32 9.43
N VAL A 338 -0.81 27.08 9.03
CA VAL A 338 0.43 26.41 9.40
C VAL A 338 1.51 26.73 8.38
N PRO A 339 2.63 27.38 8.77
CA PRO A 339 3.70 27.73 7.85
C PRO A 339 4.48 26.50 7.37
N ILE A 340 4.73 26.46 6.06
CA ILE A 340 5.48 25.41 5.39
C ILE A 340 6.93 25.85 5.24
N ALA A 341 7.88 25.00 5.65
CA ALA A 341 9.30 25.27 5.52
C ALA A 341 9.81 25.01 4.09
N ASN A 342 11.05 25.44 3.82
CA ASN A 342 11.68 25.31 2.50
C ASN A 342 11.92 23.85 2.08
N ASP A 343 11.94 22.92 3.02
CA ASP A 343 12.04 21.47 2.80
C ASP A 343 10.66 20.80 2.64
N GLY A 344 9.57 21.56 2.70
CA GLY A 344 8.20 21.03 2.64
C GLY A 344 7.65 20.48 3.95
N THR A 345 8.34 20.71 5.06
CA THR A 345 7.87 20.25 6.37
C THR A 345 7.08 21.32 7.13
N VAL A 346 6.21 20.89 8.03
CA VAL A 346 5.45 21.70 8.98
C VAL A 346 5.76 21.28 10.42
N PRO A 347 5.59 22.18 11.42
CA PRO A 347 5.66 21.79 12.83
C PRO A 347 4.63 20.70 13.15
N PHE A 348 5.03 19.66 13.89
CA PHE A 348 4.14 18.56 14.27
C PHE A 348 3.92 18.51 15.78
N ARG A 349 4.91 18.03 16.55
CA ARG A 349 4.84 17.88 18.01
C ARG A 349 6.18 18.24 18.62
N ASN A 350 6.19 18.97 19.73
CA ASN A 350 7.42 19.39 20.41
C ASN A 350 8.43 20.02 19.43
N ARG A 351 9.50 19.29 19.08
CA ARG A 351 10.56 19.71 18.13
C ARG A 351 10.57 18.88 16.84
N GLU A 352 9.55 18.07 16.60
CA GLU A 352 9.40 17.22 15.42
C GLU A 352 8.72 17.99 14.28
N ARG A 353 9.06 17.58 13.06
CA ARG A 353 8.53 18.14 11.82
C ARG A 353 8.03 16.99 10.94
N ILE A 354 6.98 17.24 10.17
CA ILE A 354 6.38 16.27 9.24
C ILE A 354 6.11 16.94 7.90
N THR A 355 5.99 16.20 6.80
CA THR A 355 5.61 16.81 5.51
C THR A 355 4.22 17.45 5.60
N PHE A 356 4.01 18.56 4.91
CA PHE A 356 2.71 19.25 4.93
C PHE A 356 1.58 18.38 4.34
N ASP A 357 1.90 17.40 3.49
CA ASP A 357 0.95 16.42 2.95
C ASP A 357 0.20 15.66 4.05
N HIS A 358 0.80 15.51 5.23
CA HIS A 358 0.10 14.95 6.39
C HIS A 358 -1.16 15.77 6.74
N LEU A 359 -1.06 17.11 6.76
CA LEU A 359 -2.20 17.98 7.06
C LEU A 359 -3.30 17.83 6.01
N VAL A 360 -2.93 17.67 4.75
CA VAL A 360 -3.85 17.46 3.62
C VAL A 360 -4.55 16.10 3.75
N SER A 361 -3.79 15.03 3.96
CA SER A 361 -4.32 13.66 4.02
C SER A 361 -5.34 13.45 5.13
N MET A 362 -5.17 14.14 6.26
CA MET A 362 -6.04 14.02 7.43
C MET A 362 -7.36 14.80 7.31
N LYS A 363 -7.55 15.57 6.23
CA LYS A 363 -8.80 16.27 5.92
C LYS A 363 -9.85 15.31 5.40
N LYS A 364 -11.11 15.56 5.74
CA LYS A 364 -12.21 14.77 5.20
C LYS A 364 -12.50 15.18 3.74
N PRO A 365 -13.02 14.25 2.92
CA PRO A 365 -13.48 14.59 1.57
C PRO A 365 -14.49 15.73 1.57
N ASN A 366 -14.33 16.67 0.64
CA ASN A 366 -15.09 17.90 0.49
C ASN A 366 -14.87 18.96 1.58
N GLU A 367 -13.93 18.76 2.50
CA GLU A 367 -13.48 19.86 3.36
C GLU A 367 -12.69 20.89 2.55
N THR A 368 -12.76 22.14 2.99
CA THR A 368 -11.97 23.21 2.42
C THR A 368 -10.72 23.48 3.27
N ALA A 369 -9.67 23.95 2.61
CA ALA A 369 -8.44 24.41 3.24
C ALA A 369 -8.04 25.78 2.70
N LEU A 370 -7.51 26.63 3.57
CA LEU A 370 -6.96 27.93 3.21
C LEU A 370 -5.48 27.76 2.87
N VAL A 371 -5.11 28.04 1.62
CA VAL A 371 -3.74 27.92 1.12
C VAL A 371 -3.20 29.29 0.78
N LYS A 372 -2.14 29.69 1.47
CA LYS A 372 -1.45 30.96 1.23
C LYS A 372 -0.27 30.73 0.31
N VAL A 373 -0.15 31.55 -0.74
CA VAL A 373 0.89 31.42 -1.75
C VAL A 373 1.56 32.75 -2.06
N LEU A 374 2.82 32.69 -2.48
CA LEU A 374 3.53 33.78 -3.12
C LEU A 374 3.43 33.61 -4.65
N ARG A 375 2.93 34.63 -5.34
CA ARG A 375 2.83 34.67 -6.80
C ARG A 375 3.38 36.01 -7.30
N ASN A 376 4.39 35.98 -8.16
CA ASN A 376 5.04 37.18 -8.71
C ASN A 376 5.57 38.18 -7.66
N GLY A 377 5.82 37.72 -6.41
CA GLY A 377 6.23 38.53 -5.27
C GLY A 377 5.10 39.09 -4.41
N GLY A 378 3.82 38.86 -4.78
CA GLY A 378 2.66 39.19 -3.95
C GLY A 378 2.11 37.98 -3.22
N GLU A 379 1.64 38.17 -1.98
CA GLU A 379 0.96 37.13 -1.21
C GLU A 379 -0.53 37.05 -1.61
N HIS A 380 -1.02 35.83 -1.78
CA HIS A 380 -2.42 35.53 -2.07
C HIS A 380 -2.91 34.41 -1.17
N ALA A 381 -4.20 34.38 -0.88
CA ALA A 381 -4.82 33.28 -0.14
C ALA A 381 -5.98 32.73 -0.97
N PHE A 382 -6.03 31.41 -1.11
CA PHE A 382 -7.06 30.70 -1.86
C PHE A 382 -7.70 29.65 -0.97
N THR A 383 -9.01 29.46 -1.11
CA THR A 383 -9.71 28.33 -0.52
C THR A 383 -9.77 27.21 -1.54
N ILE A 384 -9.34 26.01 -1.14
CA ILE A 384 -9.29 24.82 -2.00
C ILE A 384 -10.12 23.73 -1.35
N THR A 385 -11.00 23.10 -2.13
CA THR A 385 -11.76 21.91 -1.71
C THR A 385 -10.92 20.66 -1.92
N LEU A 386 -10.79 19.85 -0.88
CA LEU A 386 -9.96 18.66 -0.89
C LEU A 386 -10.80 17.41 -1.15
N GLN A 387 -10.27 16.56 -2.02
CA GLN A 387 -10.87 15.27 -2.33
C GLN A 387 -9.77 14.22 -2.60
N PRO A 388 -10.07 12.93 -2.42
CA PRO A 388 -9.24 11.87 -2.94
C PRO A 388 -9.09 12.00 -4.47
N LEU A 389 -7.88 11.76 -4.98
CA LEU A 389 -7.58 11.86 -6.40
C LEU A 389 -7.23 10.48 -6.96
N GLN A 390 -7.88 10.12 -8.06
CA GLN A 390 -7.58 8.87 -8.77
C GLN A 390 -6.47 9.10 -9.80
N PRO A 391 -5.43 8.26 -9.83
CA PRO A 391 -4.41 8.33 -10.87
C PRO A 391 -4.97 7.90 -12.22
N LEU A 392 -4.37 8.40 -13.32
CA LEU A 392 -4.74 8.00 -14.68
C LEU A 392 -4.54 6.49 -14.92
N VAL A 393 -3.43 5.95 -14.38
CA VAL A 393 -3.13 4.52 -14.37
C VAL A 393 -3.21 4.04 -12.93
N PRO A 394 -4.25 3.27 -12.57
CA PRO A 394 -4.42 2.72 -11.23
C PRO A 394 -3.20 1.92 -10.78
N VAL A 395 -2.69 2.20 -9.57
CA VAL A 395 -1.49 1.54 -9.02
C VAL A 395 -1.80 0.16 -8.45
N HIS A 396 -2.97 0.03 -7.81
CA HIS A 396 -3.51 -1.23 -7.32
C HIS A 396 -5.01 -1.32 -7.61
N GLN A 397 -5.52 -2.54 -7.78
CA GLN A 397 -6.94 -2.83 -8.02
C GLN A 397 -7.33 -4.15 -7.33
N PHE A 398 -7.20 -4.17 -6.01
CA PHE A 398 -7.64 -5.31 -5.20
C PHE A 398 -9.17 -5.38 -5.14
N ASP A 399 -9.68 -6.59 -4.86
CA ASP A 399 -11.09 -6.89 -4.64
C ASP A 399 -12.01 -6.49 -5.82
N LYS A 400 -11.41 -6.27 -7.00
CA LYS A 400 -12.10 -5.88 -8.22
C LYS A 400 -11.56 -6.67 -9.41
N LEU A 401 -12.48 -7.23 -10.20
CA LEU A 401 -12.10 -7.86 -11.46
C LEU A 401 -11.72 -6.80 -12.51
N PRO A 402 -10.65 -7.03 -13.29
CA PRO A 402 -10.22 -6.12 -14.34
C PRO A 402 -11.28 -6.03 -15.44
N SER A 403 -11.57 -4.81 -15.87
CA SER A 403 -12.47 -4.57 -17.00
C SER A 403 -11.81 -5.03 -18.31
N TYR A 404 -12.57 -5.66 -19.20
CA TYR A 404 -12.08 -6.06 -20.52
C TYR A 404 -13.19 -6.09 -21.55
N TYR A 405 -12.81 -5.92 -22.83
CA TYR A 405 -13.71 -6.03 -23.96
C TYR A 405 -13.01 -6.75 -25.12
N ILE A 406 -13.68 -7.69 -25.76
CA ILE A 406 -13.18 -8.51 -26.86
C ILE A 406 -14.08 -8.31 -28.07
N PHE A 407 -13.48 -7.94 -29.20
CA PHE A 407 -14.16 -7.82 -30.48
C PHE A 407 -13.27 -8.35 -31.60
N ALA A 408 -13.78 -9.32 -32.38
CA ALA A 408 -13.03 -10.03 -33.43
C ALA A 408 -11.66 -10.55 -32.97
N GLY A 409 -11.56 -11.02 -31.72
CA GLY A 409 -10.33 -11.51 -31.11
C GLY A 409 -9.36 -10.44 -30.61
N LEU A 410 -9.60 -9.16 -30.90
CA LEU A 410 -8.85 -8.05 -30.31
C LEU A 410 -9.25 -7.91 -28.84
N VAL A 411 -8.29 -8.03 -27.92
CA VAL A 411 -8.54 -7.93 -26.47
C VAL A 411 -8.16 -6.53 -25.98
N PHE A 412 -9.14 -5.79 -25.50
CA PHE A 412 -8.96 -4.44 -24.97
C PHE A 412 -9.08 -4.41 -23.45
N VAL A 413 -8.13 -3.77 -22.79
CA VAL A 413 -8.11 -3.56 -21.34
C VAL A 413 -7.69 -2.13 -21.01
N PRO A 414 -8.08 -1.55 -19.87
CA PRO A 414 -7.47 -0.33 -19.36
C PRO A 414 -6.06 -0.64 -18.87
N LEU A 415 -5.09 0.21 -19.16
CA LEU A 415 -3.76 0.11 -18.59
C LEU A 415 -3.84 0.37 -17.08
N THR A 416 -3.29 -0.55 -16.31
CA THR A 416 -3.14 -0.49 -14.85
C THR A 416 -1.73 -0.93 -14.49
N GLN A 417 -1.19 -0.51 -13.33
CA GLN A 417 0.11 -1.05 -12.90
C GLN A 417 0.04 -2.55 -12.58
N PRO A 418 -1.06 -3.13 -12.04
CA PRO A 418 -1.20 -4.57 -11.93
C PRO A 418 -1.06 -5.33 -13.26
N TYR A 419 -1.51 -4.74 -14.38
CA TYR A 419 -1.23 -5.28 -15.72
C TYR A 419 0.29 -5.30 -16.02
N LEU A 420 1.00 -4.22 -15.69
CA LEU A 420 2.47 -4.16 -15.85
C LEU A 420 3.19 -5.13 -14.90
N HIS A 421 2.67 -5.36 -13.69
CA HIS A 421 3.26 -6.30 -12.73
C HIS A 421 3.19 -7.76 -13.20
N GLU A 422 2.35 -8.11 -14.19
CA GLU A 422 2.36 -9.44 -14.78
C GLU A 422 3.66 -9.77 -15.54
N TYR A 423 4.48 -8.76 -15.87
CA TYR A 423 5.83 -8.96 -16.43
C TYR A 423 6.89 -9.38 -15.40
N GLY A 424 6.49 -9.58 -14.14
CA GLY A 424 7.34 -10.08 -13.04
C GLY A 424 7.81 -8.98 -12.09
N GLU A 425 8.68 -9.36 -11.14
CA GLU A 425 9.18 -8.43 -10.11
C GLU A 425 9.95 -7.24 -10.70
N ASP A 426 10.67 -7.46 -11.81
CA ASP A 426 11.42 -6.43 -12.54
C ASP A 426 10.61 -5.80 -13.68
N TRP A 427 9.29 -5.70 -13.51
CA TRP A 427 8.37 -5.15 -14.53
C TRP A 427 8.80 -3.80 -15.07
N TYR A 428 9.46 -2.97 -14.26
CA TYR A 428 9.94 -1.66 -14.69
C TYR A 428 10.89 -1.77 -15.90
N ASN A 429 11.71 -2.82 -15.94
CA ASN A 429 12.66 -3.07 -17.02
C ASN A 429 12.14 -4.07 -18.07
N THR A 430 11.22 -4.97 -17.70
CA THR A 430 10.71 -6.02 -18.61
C THR A 430 9.43 -5.65 -19.34
N SER A 431 8.62 -4.73 -18.81
CA SER A 431 7.40 -4.26 -19.46
C SER A 431 7.69 -3.28 -20.61
N PRO A 432 6.73 -3.09 -21.55
CA PRO A 432 6.91 -2.15 -22.65
C PRO A 432 7.17 -0.74 -22.15
N ARG A 433 8.37 -0.21 -22.43
CA ARG A 433 8.83 1.10 -21.95
C ARG A 433 7.83 2.23 -22.21
N ARG A 434 7.13 2.22 -23.36
CA ARG A 434 6.09 3.20 -23.69
C ARG A 434 4.93 3.18 -22.68
N LEU A 435 4.44 2.00 -22.30
CA LEU A 435 3.35 1.87 -21.32
C LEU A 435 3.83 2.23 -19.91
N CYS A 436 5.04 1.79 -19.53
CA CYS A 436 5.68 2.12 -18.26
C CYS A 436 5.84 3.65 -18.08
N GLU A 437 6.38 4.34 -19.09
CA GLU A 437 6.56 5.80 -19.03
C GLU A 437 5.23 6.55 -18.85
N ARG A 438 4.15 6.10 -19.51
CA ARG A 438 2.82 6.68 -19.34
C ARG A 438 2.26 6.43 -17.93
N ALA A 439 2.36 5.19 -17.47
CA ALA A 439 1.87 4.78 -16.15
C ALA A 439 2.48 5.57 -14.99
N LEU A 440 3.73 6.02 -15.14
CA LEU A 440 4.47 6.70 -14.08
C LEU A 440 4.40 8.24 -14.16
N ARG A 441 4.08 8.83 -15.33
CA ARG A 441 4.27 10.28 -15.55
C ARG A 441 3.03 11.03 -15.99
N GLU A 442 2.07 10.36 -16.64
CA GLU A 442 0.89 11.02 -17.16
C GLU A 442 -0.16 11.26 -16.06
N LEU A 443 -0.81 12.42 -16.12
CA LEU A 443 -1.93 12.78 -15.25
C LEU A 443 -3.23 12.76 -16.05
N PRO A 444 -4.36 12.45 -15.40
CA PRO A 444 -5.65 12.48 -16.08
C PRO A 444 -5.99 13.93 -16.45
N LYS A 445 -6.56 14.11 -17.63
CA LYS A 445 -7.06 15.41 -18.13
C LYS A 445 -8.55 15.57 -17.87
N ARG A 446 -9.28 14.47 -17.70
CA ARG A 446 -10.72 14.45 -17.42
C ARG A 446 -11.08 13.32 -16.46
N ALA A 447 -12.18 13.48 -15.72
CA ALA A 447 -12.68 12.46 -14.82
C ALA A 447 -13.02 11.17 -15.59
N GLY A 448 -12.61 10.02 -15.05
CA GLY A 448 -12.86 8.70 -15.64
C GLY A 448 -12.06 8.42 -16.93
N GLU A 449 -11.01 9.19 -17.22
CA GLU A 449 -10.09 8.90 -18.32
C GLU A 449 -9.33 7.59 -18.07
N GLN A 450 -9.17 6.78 -19.11
CA GLN A 450 -8.34 5.57 -19.07
C GLN A 450 -7.52 5.46 -20.35
N LEU A 451 -6.29 4.96 -20.20
CA LEU A 451 -5.48 4.54 -21.34
C LEU A 451 -5.91 3.13 -21.75
N VAL A 452 -6.74 3.02 -22.79
CA VAL A 452 -7.18 1.71 -23.30
C VAL A 452 -6.11 1.13 -24.20
N ILE A 453 -5.69 -0.10 -23.93
CA ILE A 453 -4.69 -0.82 -24.70
C ILE A 453 -5.30 -2.05 -25.39
N LEU A 454 -4.84 -2.33 -26.61
CA LEU A 454 -4.96 -3.63 -27.24
C LEU A 454 -3.89 -4.53 -26.61
N SER A 455 -4.27 -5.40 -25.67
CA SER A 455 -3.32 -6.23 -24.94
C SER A 455 -2.78 -7.38 -25.79
N GLN A 456 -3.65 -8.02 -26.57
CA GLN A 456 -3.31 -9.15 -27.44
C GLN A 456 -4.37 -9.37 -28.52
N VAL A 457 -4.07 -10.25 -29.48
CA VAL A 457 -5.01 -10.73 -30.50
C VAL A 457 -5.18 -12.24 -30.39
N LEU A 458 -6.42 -12.68 -30.18
CA LEU A 458 -6.84 -14.08 -30.27
C LEU A 458 -7.04 -14.44 -31.75
N MET A 459 -6.16 -15.27 -32.27
CA MET A 459 -6.01 -15.50 -33.71
C MET A 459 -7.25 -16.15 -34.35
N ASP A 460 -7.71 -15.56 -35.45
CA ASP A 460 -8.79 -16.06 -36.31
C ASP A 460 -8.68 -15.44 -37.72
N ASP A 461 -9.32 -16.05 -38.72
CA ASP A 461 -9.24 -15.58 -40.11
C ASP A 461 -9.66 -14.12 -40.27
N ILE A 462 -10.61 -13.64 -39.45
CA ILE A 462 -11.08 -12.24 -39.49
C ILE A 462 -10.01 -11.21 -39.12
N ASN A 463 -8.98 -11.62 -38.37
CA ASN A 463 -7.92 -10.74 -37.87
C ASN A 463 -6.53 -11.13 -38.40
N ALA A 464 -6.48 -11.93 -39.47
CA ALA A 464 -5.24 -12.30 -40.13
C ALA A 464 -4.41 -11.07 -40.53
N GLY A 465 -3.12 -11.08 -40.19
CA GLY A 465 -2.19 -9.96 -40.37
C GLY A 465 -2.07 -9.04 -39.13
N TYR A 466 -2.97 -9.19 -38.15
CA TYR A 466 -2.93 -8.43 -36.89
C TYR A 466 -2.38 -9.23 -35.71
N GLU A 467 -1.93 -10.47 -35.91
CA GLU A 467 -1.55 -11.40 -34.84
C GLU A 467 -0.39 -10.94 -33.94
N ARG A 468 0.41 -9.98 -34.41
CA ARG A 468 1.54 -9.39 -33.66
C ARG A 468 1.19 -8.06 -33.00
N LEU A 469 -0.06 -7.60 -33.09
CA LEU A 469 -0.48 -6.39 -32.40
C LEU A 469 -0.71 -6.71 -30.91
N ALA A 470 0.06 -6.06 -30.05
CA ALA A 470 -0.04 -6.19 -28.60
C ALA A 470 0.53 -4.93 -27.95
N GLU A 471 0.03 -4.59 -26.78
CA GLU A 471 0.56 -3.53 -25.90
C GLU A 471 0.50 -2.12 -26.53
N LEU A 472 -0.50 -1.87 -27.36
CA LEU A 472 -0.68 -0.60 -28.09
C LEU A 472 -1.88 0.17 -27.57
N GLN A 473 -1.75 1.48 -27.37
CA GLN A 473 -2.88 2.30 -26.96
C GLN A 473 -3.84 2.51 -28.14
N VAL A 474 -5.13 2.32 -27.90
CA VAL A 474 -6.18 2.73 -28.82
C VAL A 474 -6.38 4.23 -28.72
N LYS A 475 -6.10 4.97 -29.80
CA LYS A 475 -6.26 6.43 -29.85
C LYS A 475 -7.63 6.84 -30.36
N LYS A 476 -8.10 6.18 -31.42
CA LYS A 476 -9.38 6.52 -32.06
C LYS A 476 -10.13 5.29 -32.53
N VAL A 477 -11.46 5.41 -32.56
CA VAL A 477 -12.35 4.47 -33.26
C VAL A 477 -13.17 5.28 -34.24
N ASN A 478 -13.11 4.93 -35.53
CA ASN A 478 -13.81 5.62 -36.62
C ASN A 478 -13.56 7.14 -36.67
N GLY A 479 -12.36 7.58 -36.26
CA GLY A 479 -11.93 8.98 -36.19
C GLY A 479 -12.26 9.70 -34.87
N ILE A 480 -13.00 9.07 -33.96
CA ILE A 480 -13.39 9.64 -32.66
C ILE A 480 -12.34 9.30 -31.60
N GLU A 481 -11.88 10.28 -30.83
CA GLU A 481 -10.88 10.08 -29.76
C GLU A 481 -11.38 9.24 -28.59
N MET A 482 -10.51 8.36 -28.09
CA MET A 482 -10.80 7.50 -26.94
C MET A 482 -10.78 8.26 -25.62
N LYS A 483 -11.68 7.84 -24.72
CA LYS A 483 -11.82 8.40 -23.37
C LYS A 483 -11.52 7.34 -22.31
N ASN A 484 -12.13 6.16 -22.46
CA ASN A 484 -11.99 5.02 -21.57
C ASN A 484 -12.53 3.75 -22.24
N LEU A 485 -12.43 2.59 -21.57
CA LEU A 485 -12.83 1.30 -22.15
C LEU A 485 -14.34 1.25 -22.45
N LYS A 486 -15.16 1.84 -21.57
CA LYS A 486 -16.61 1.94 -21.77
C LYS A 486 -16.95 2.69 -23.06
N HIS A 487 -16.28 3.81 -23.31
CA HIS A 487 -16.44 4.59 -24.54
C HIS A 487 -16.02 3.78 -25.78
N LEU A 488 -14.93 3.00 -25.70
CA LEU A 488 -14.54 2.10 -26.79
C LEU A 488 -15.64 1.08 -27.06
N CYS A 489 -16.14 0.39 -26.03
CA CYS A 489 -17.23 -0.58 -26.15
C CYS A 489 -18.45 0.06 -26.83
N GLN A 490 -18.91 1.22 -26.35
CA GLN A 490 -20.06 1.93 -26.93
C GLN A 490 -19.87 2.28 -28.42
N LEU A 491 -18.67 2.74 -28.82
CA LEU A 491 -18.40 3.10 -30.21
C LEU A 491 -18.34 1.90 -31.14
N VAL A 492 -17.86 0.75 -30.65
CA VAL A 492 -17.84 -0.50 -31.43
C VAL A 492 -19.24 -1.10 -31.50
N GLU A 493 -19.95 -1.21 -30.38
CA GLU A 493 -21.30 -1.80 -30.35
C GLU A 493 -22.33 -1.00 -31.14
N ASN A 494 -22.22 0.33 -31.17
CA ASN A 494 -23.12 1.19 -31.93
C ASN A 494 -22.62 1.50 -33.35
N CYS A 495 -21.64 0.75 -33.85
CA CYS A 495 -21.08 0.97 -35.18
C CYS A 495 -22.12 0.64 -36.26
N SER A 496 -22.55 1.65 -37.01
CA SER A 496 -23.43 1.52 -38.18
C SER A 496 -22.69 1.49 -39.51
N ARG A 497 -21.36 1.65 -39.49
CA ARG A 497 -20.51 1.61 -40.70
C ARG A 497 -20.17 0.16 -41.02
N GLU A 498 -20.08 -0.16 -42.32
CA GLU A 498 -19.62 -1.47 -42.79
C GLU A 498 -18.19 -1.76 -42.34
N SER A 499 -17.32 -0.75 -42.39
CA SER A 499 -15.92 -0.85 -41.96
C SER A 499 -15.73 -0.19 -40.59
N LEU A 500 -15.25 -0.97 -39.63
CA LEU A 500 -14.74 -0.50 -38.35
C LEU A 500 -13.25 -0.20 -38.48
N ARG A 501 -12.86 1.02 -38.14
CA ARG A 501 -11.45 1.47 -38.09
C ARG A 501 -11.03 1.77 -36.66
N ILE A 502 -9.89 1.25 -36.24
CA ILE A 502 -9.25 1.51 -34.96
C ILE A 502 -7.84 2.03 -35.21
N ASP A 503 -7.55 3.24 -34.74
CA ASP A 503 -6.23 3.88 -34.87
C ASP A 503 -5.43 3.67 -33.58
N LEU A 504 -4.21 3.15 -33.69
CA LEU A 504 -3.30 2.84 -32.59
C LEU A 504 -2.25 3.95 -32.41
N ASP A 505 -1.52 3.91 -31.30
CA ASP A 505 -0.59 4.97 -30.91
C ASP A 505 0.79 4.92 -31.59
N ASP A 506 1.02 3.95 -32.46
CA ASP A 506 2.21 3.83 -33.29
C ASP A 506 1.91 3.92 -34.80
N ASP A 507 0.87 4.69 -35.12
CA ASP A 507 0.39 4.99 -36.47
C ASP A 507 -0.19 3.78 -37.23
N ARG A 508 -0.21 2.58 -36.62
CA ARG A 508 -0.90 1.41 -37.17
C ARG A 508 -2.41 1.55 -37.07
N VAL A 509 -3.09 0.90 -38.00
CA VAL A 509 -4.55 0.92 -38.14
C VAL A 509 -5.06 -0.51 -38.25
N VAL A 510 -6.11 -0.81 -37.50
CA VAL A 510 -6.89 -2.03 -37.65
C VAL A 510 -8.18 -1.68 -38.37
N ALA A 511 -8.45 -2.35 -39.49
CA ALA A 511 -9.69 -2.23 -40.24
C ALA A 511 -10.35 -3.61 -40.35
N LEU A 512 -11.65 -3.66 -40.02
CA LEU A 512 -12.45 -4.88 -40.04
C LEU A 512 -13.80 -4.60 -40.69
N ASN A 513 -14.35 -5.58 -41.42
CA ASN A 513 -15.78 -5.56 -41.74
C ASN A 513 -16.55 -5.83 -40.43
N TYR A 514 -17.38 -4.88 -40.02
CA TYR A 514 -18.03 -4.88 -38.71
C TYR A 514 -18.89 -6.12 -38.48
N GLU A 515 -19.67 -6.51 -39.48
CA GLU A 515 -20.65 -7.58 -39.29
C GLU A 515 -20.03 -8.96 -39.32
N LEU A 516 -19.00 -9.17 -40.16
CA LEU A 516 -18.17 -10.37 -40.10
C LEU A 516 -17.40 -10.46 -38.77
N ALA A 517 -16.88 -9.34 -38.28
CA ALA A 517 -16.20 -9.24 -36.98
C ALA A 517 -17.11 -9.59 -35.80
N ARG A 518 -18.37 -9.12 -35.83
CA ARG A 518 -19.38 -9.43 -34.81
C ARG A 518 -19.67 -10.94 -34.78
N ILE A 519 -19.87 -11.57 -35.94
CA ILE A 519 -20.12 -13.02 -36.05
C ILE A 519 -18.90 -13.82 -35.57
N ALA A 520 -17.69 -13.42 -36.00
CA ALA A 520 -16.46 -14.11 -35.64
C ALA A 520 -16.17 -14.06 -34.13
N THR A 521 -16.57 -13.00 -33.44
CA THR A 521 -16.38 -12.83 -31.99
C THR A 521 -16.89 -14.04 -31.22
N SER A 522 -18.13 -14.49 -31.46
CA SER A 522 -18.70 -15.66 -30.75
C SER A 522 -17.90 -16.94 -30.95
N ARG A 523 -17.48 -17.21 -32.20
CA ARG A 523 -16.64 -18.39 -32.53
C ARG A 523 -15.29 -18.35 -31.83
N ILE A 524 -14.67 -17.18 -31.76
CA ILE A 524 -13.36 -17.00 -31.11
C ILE A 524 -13.48 -17.29 -29.61
N LEU A 525 -14.50 -16.75 -28.94
CA LEU A 525 -14.71 -16.98 -27.51
C LEU A 525 -14.90 -18.46 -27.19
N GLU A 526 -15.68 -19.17 -27.99
CA GLU A 526 -15.88 -20.62 -27.85
C GLU A 526 -14.56 -21.39 -28.02
N ARG A 527 -13.79 -21.08 -29.08
CA ARG A 527 -12.48 -21.71 -29.35
C ARG A 527 -11.51 -21.51 -28.18
N HIS A 528 -11.49 -20.32 -27.60
CA HIS A 528 -10.59 -19.95 -26.49
C HIS A 528 -11.17 -20.21 -25.09
N ARG A 529 -12.38 -20.77 -25.00
CA ARG A 529 -13.10 -21.03 -23.74
C ARG A 529 -13.24 -19.79 -22.85
N ILE A 530 -13.50 -18.66 -23.49
CA ILE A 530 -13.70 -17.39 -22.80
C ILE A 530 -15.19 -17.26 -22.47
N PRO A 531 -15.57 -17.08 -21.19
CA PRO A 531 -16.97 -17.14 -20.76
C PRO A 531 -17.82 -15.99 -21.29
N SER A 532 -17.23 -14.82 -21.54
CA SER A 532 -17.92 -13.64 -22.03
C SER A 532 -16.99 -12.78 -22.89
N ARG A 533 -17.55 -12.05 -23.84
CA ARG A 533 -16.80 -11.08 -24.66
C ARG A 533 -16.42 -9.83 -23.90
N MET A 534 -17.03 -9.56 -22.76
CA MET A 534 -16.74 -8.38 -21.95
C MET A 534 -16.98 -8.64 -20.46
N SER A 535 -16.36 -7.83 -19.63
CA SER A 535 -16.53 -7.86 -18.17
C SER A 535 -17.92 -7.37 -17.73
N VAL A 536 -18.32 -7.77 -16.51
CA VAL A 536 -19.68 -7.54 -15.96
C VAL A 536 -20.01 -6.05 -15.80
N ASP A 537 -19.02 -5.23 -15.48
CA ASP A 537 -19.15 -3.77 -15.37
C ASP A 537 -19.54 -3.12 -16.71
N LEU A 538 -19.17 -3.71 -17.85
CA LEU A 538 -19.58 -3.23 -19.17
C LEU A 538 -20.96 -3.75 -19.60
N LEU A 539 -21.40 -4.91 -19.08
CA LEU A 539 -22.73 -5.50 -19.37
C LEU A 539 -23.86 -4.80 -18.60
N SER A 540 -23.66 -4.58 -17.29
CA SER A 540 -24.70 -4.07 -16.38
C SER A 540 -25.26 -2.70 -16.80
N GLU A 541 -24.43 -1.85 -17.41
CA GLU A 541 -24.85 -0.50 -17.83
C GLU A 541 -25.52 -0.47 -19.21
N GLN A 542 -25.27 -1.44 -20.10
CA GLN A 542 -26.04 -1.56 -21.35
C GLN A 542 -27.52 -1.85 -21.06
N ASN A 543 -27.80 -2.67 -20.05
CA ASN A 543 -29.17 -2.94 -19.61
C ASN A 543 -29.85 -1.70 -19.00
N SER A 544 -29.09 -0.83 -18.31
CA SER A 544 -29.63 0.44 -17.80
C SER A 544 -29.98 1.43 -18.92
N LEU A 545 -29.13 1.53 -19.96
CA LEU A 545 -29.38 2.39 -21.12
C LEU A 545 -30.55 1.88 -21.99
N LEU A 546 -30.71 0.56 -22.12
CA LEU A 546 -31.85 -0.03 -22.81
C LEU A 546 -33.18 0.23 -22.07
N MET A 547 -33.19 0.22 -20.74
CA MET A 547 -34.38 0.56 -19.95
C MET A 547 -34.72 2.05 -19.97
N ASP A 548 -33.73 2.94 -20.03
CA ASP A 548 -33.98 4.39 -20.16
C ASP A 548 -34.39 4.80 -21.59
N SER A 549 -34.03 4.03 -22.62
CA SER A 549 -34.52 4.23 -24.00
C SER A 549 -35.91 3.63 -24.28
N ALA A 550 -36.47 2.89 -23.33
CA ALA A 550 -37.80 2.27 -23.39
C ALA A 550 -38.87 3.04 -22.58
N LYS A 551 -38.52 4.21 -22.04
CA LYS A 551 -39.42 5.21 -21.47
C LYS A 551 -39.40 6.45 -22.37
#